data_AF-A0AB34Y3J8-F1
#
_entry.id   AF-A0AB34Y3J8-F1
#
_cell.length_a   1.000
_cell.length_b   1.000
_cell.length_c   1.000
_cell.angle_alpha   90.00
_cell.angle_beta   90.00
_cell.angle_gamma   90.00
#
_symmetry.space_group_name_H-M   'P 1'
#
loop_
_entity.id
_entity.type
_entity.pdbx_description
1 polymer ?
#
loop_
_entity_poly.entity_id
_entity_poly.type
_entity_poly.pdbx_seq_one_letter_code
_entity_poly.pdbx_strand_id
1 'polypeptide(L)'
;MKRVILSPLNLSPNDQKFILSFSLLEHDLIYFFSIHDYSHAHKKISCFIKNNSLTGISSEVLTNSLIGLTSDLTASSYSNKLNCINFLELRLLFINYLNQTECSTENFKNTLNDIVTTFFSFIDEIDNAIDFKHLSKQVALTVYYVDSHRYKKLSRQSILQNLNLNAVYTTKLFQKELGFSINYYIQHVKLTEAKHLLLQTNMSVTEIAHKLQFYDKSAFSKAFKKKFAISPSKYRELNKIVKDH
;
A
#
# COMPACT_ATOMS: atom_id res chain seq x y z
N MET A 1 25.46 -13.64 12.04
CA MET A 1 25.12 -13.71 10.60
C MET A 1 25.03 -12.30 10.06
N LYS A 2 25.82 -11.99 9.01
CA LYS A 2 25.97 -10.64 8.44
C LYS A 2 24.61 -10.10 8.02
N ARG A 3 24.20 -8.95 8.59
CA ARG A 3 23.11 -8.13 8.07
C ARG A 3 23.49 -7.72 6.66
N VAL A 4 22.78 -8.24 5.65
CA VAL A 4 22.71 -7.57 4.35
C VAL A 4 21.96 -6.27 4.61
N ILE A 5 22.72 -5.22 4.89
CA ILE A 5 22.24 -3.86 4.73
C ILE A 5 22.00 -3.75 3.23
N LEU A 6 20.74 -3.83 2.80
CA LEU A 6 20.37 -3.43 1.45
C LEU A 6 20.83 -1.97 1.32
N SER A 7 21.93 -1.78 0.59
CA SER A 7 22.40 -0.51 0.08
C SER A 7 21.26 0.18 -0.68
N PRO A 8 21.27 1.50 -0.89
CA PRO A 8 20.33 2.14 -1.81
C PRO A 8 20.55 1.54 -3.20
N LEU A 9 19.80 0.47 -3.53
CA LEU A 9 20.03 -0.36 -4.70
C LEU A 9 19.72 0.43 -5.98
N ASN A 10 20.58 0.21 -6.97
CA ASN A 10 20.51 0.67 -8.35
C ASN A 10 19.21 0.20 -9.02
N LEU A 11 18.10 0.90 -8.78
CA LEU A 11 16.87 0.70 -9.57
C LEU A 11 17.15 1.11 -11.01
N SER A 12 16.87 0.21 -11.95
CA SER A 12 17.02 0.51 -13.37
C SER A 12 16.06 1.63 -13.79
N PRO A 13 16.34 2.35 -14.89
CA PRO A 13 15.39 3.30 -15.46
C PRO A 13 14.01 2.67 -15.72
N ASN A 14 13.97 1.37 -16.07
CA ASN A 14 12.74 0.61 -16.28
C ASN A 14 11.95 0.40 -14.98
N ASP A 15 12.62 0.04 -13.88
CA ASP A 15 12.00 -0.10 -12.56
C ASP A 15 11.35 1.23 -12.12
N GLN A 16 12.08 2.34 -12.29
CA GLN A 16 11.58 3.66 -11.91
C GLN A 16 10.34 4.07 -12.73
N LYS A 17 10.38 3.84 -14.05
CA LYS A 17 9.25 4.11 -14.95
C LYS A 17 8.03 3.24 -14.65
N PHE A 18 8.25 1.97 -14.29
CA PHE A 18 7.17 1.08 -13.90
C PHE A 18 6.52 1.49 -12.58
N ILE A 19 7.30 1.78 -11.54
CA ILE A 19 6.74 2.18 -10.23
C ILE A 19 5.87 3.44 -10.40
N LEU A 20 6.32 4.36 -11.26
CA LEU A 20 5.53 5.52 -11.68
C LEU A 20 4.18 5.14 -12.25
N SER A 21 4.15 4.37 -13.34
CA SER A 21 2.90 4.04 -14.01
C SER A 21 1.99 3.17 -13.13
N PHE A 22 2.57 2.23 -12.37
CA PHE A 22 1.83 1.36 -11.47
C PHE A 22 1.19 2.16 -10.33
N SER A 23 1.88 3.16 -9.80
CA SER A 23 1.33 4.00 -8.75
C SER A 23 0.08 4.78 -9.22
N LEU A 24 0.04 5.22 -10.48
CA LEU A 24 -1.14 5.87 -11.07
C LEU A 24 -2.29 4.86 -11.21
N LEU A 25 -1.99 3.64 -11.70
CA LEU A 25 -2.97 2.56 -11.75
C LEU A 25 -3.54 2.28 -10.36
N GLU A 26 -2.68 2.10 -9.35
CA GLU A 26 -3.09 1.82 -7.97
C GLU A 26 -4.02 2.91 -7.45
N HIS A 27 -3.73 4.19 -7.69
CA HIS A 27 -4.65 5.28 -7.32
C HIS A 27 -6.03 5.14 -7.98
N ASP A 28 -6.07 4.88 -9.29
CA ASP A 28 -7.32 4.66 -10.02
C ASP A 28 -8.08 3.45 -9.48
N LEU A 29 -7.39 2.35 -9.17
CA LEU A 29 -7.98 1.15 -8.58
C LEU A 29 -8.60 1.41 -7.21
N ILE A 30 -7.92 2.17 -6.33
CA ILE A 30 -8.47 2.56 -5.03
C ILE A 30 -9.73 3.41 -5.20
N TYR A 31 -9.73 4.35 -6.15
CA TYR A 31 -10.90 5.16 -6.45
C TYR A 31 -12.07 4.28 -6.92
N PHE A 32 -11.86 3.42 -7.91
CA PHE A 32 -12.93 2.55 -8.42
C PHE A 32 -13.42 1.55 -7.38
N PHE A 33 -12.53 1.09 -6.49
CA PHE A 33 -12.91 0.24 -5.36
C PHE A 33 -13.87 0.98 -4.42
N SER A 34 -13.61 2.26 -4.13
CA SER A 34 -14.47 3.06 -3.24
C SER A 34 -15.87 3.33 -3.79
N ILE A 35 -16.03 3.36 -5.12
CA ILE A 35 -17.32 3.54 -5.79
C ILE A 35 -17.91 2.23 -6.33
N HIS A 36 -17.31 1.10 -5.95
CA HIS A 36 -17.76 -0.26 -6.29
C HIS A 36 -17.84 -0.51 -7.80
N ASP A 37 -16.95 0.11 -8.58
CA ASP A 37 -16.96 0.07 -10.05
C ASP A 37 -15.86 -0.83 -10.60
N TYR A 38 -16.10 -2.14 -10.52
CA TYR A 38 -15.16 -3.14 -11.02
C TYR A 38 -14.93 -3.02 -12.54
N SER A 39 -15.96 -2.62 -13.30
CA SER A 39 -15.86 -2.52 -14.77
C SER A 39 -14.77 -1.53 -15.19
N HIS A 40 -14.74 -0.34 -14.59
CA HIS A 40 -13.71 0.65 -14.90
C HIS A 40 -12.35 0.30 -14.31
N ALA A 41 -12.29 -0.33 -13.12
CA ALA A 41 -11.05 -0.86 -12.57
C ALA A 41 -10.40 -1.87 -13.54
N HIS A 42 -11.18 -2.83 -14.05
CA HIS A 42 -10.71 -3.83 -15.01
C HIS A 42 -10.22 -3.21 -16.33
N LYS A 43 -10.93 -2.19 -16.85
CA LYS A 43 -10.48 -1.42 -18.04
C LYS A 43 -9.12 -0.75 -17.78
N LYS A 44 -8.90 -0.19 -16.59
CA LYS A 44 -7.62 0.45 -16.24
C LYS A 44 -6.47 -0.55 -16.14
N ILE A 45 -6.70 -1.74 -15.57
CA ILE A 45 -5.70 -2.82 -15.56
C ILE A 45 -5.34 -3.22 -16.99
N SER A 46 -6.36 -3.44 -17.83
CA SER A 46 -6.17 -3.80 -19.24
C SER A 46 -5.35 -2.74 -20.00
N CYS A 47 -5.66 -1.45 -19.79
CA CYS A 47 -4.91 -0.35 -20.38
C CYS A 47 -3.47 -0.30 -19.86
N PHE A 48 -3.27 -0.46 -18.55
CA PHE A 48 -1.95 -0.48 -17.94
C PHE A 48 -1.07 -1.59 -18.53
N ILE A 49 -1.60 -2.81 -18.60
CA ILE A 49 -0.90 -3.98 -19.14
C ILE A 49 -0.55 -3.79 -20.63
N LYS A 50 -1.44 -3.18 -21.41
CA LYS A 50 -1.22 -2.93 -22.83
C LYS A 50 -0.16 -1.83 -23.09
N ASN A 51 -0.17 -0.79 -22.27
CA ASN A 51 0.64 0.42 -22.51
C ASN A 51 2.01 0.41 -21.82
N ASN A 52 2.26 -0.53 -20.89
CA ASN A 52 3.51 -0.62 -20.15
C ASN A 52 4.24 -1.92 -20.49
N SER A 53 5.41 -1.81 -21.12
CA SER A 53 6.32 -2.95 -21.24
C SER A 53 6.79 -3.35 -19.85
N LEU A 54 6.52 -4.61 -19.48
CA LEU A 54 6.98 -5.14 -18.20
C LEU A 54 8.41 -5.71 -18.28
N THR A 55 9.02 -5.71 -19.47
CA THR A 55 10.34 -6.31 -19.69
C THR A 55 11.45 -5.55 -18.94
N GLY A 56 12.35 -6.30 -18.30
CA GLY A 56 13.50 -5.74 -17.59
C GLY A 56 13.18 -5.04 -16.27
N ILE A 57 11.98 -5.26 -15.71
CA ILE A 57 11.64 -4.87 -14.34
C ILE A 57 12.09 -5.97 -13.39
N SER A 58 12.68 -5.59 -12.28
CA SER A 58 13.10 -6.52 -11.23
C SER A 58 11.90 -7.17 -10.53
N SER A 59 12.03 -8.47 -10.25
CA SER A 59 11.02 -9.25 -9.50
C SER A 59 10.67 -8.60 -8.17
N GLU A 60 11.67 -8.07 -7.45
CA GLU A 60 11.46 -7.34 -6.20
C GLU A 60 10.54 -6.12 -6.35
N VAL A 61 10.66 -5.37 -7.45
CA VAL A 61 9.80 -4.20 -7.71
C VAL A 61 8.37 -4.62 -8.04
N LEU A 62 8.19 -5.67 -8.84
CA LEU A 62 6.87 -6.23 -9.15
C LEU A 62 6.17 -6.73 -7.87
N THR A 63 6.85 -7.56 -7.07
CA THR A 63 6.33 -8.09 -5.81
C THR A 63 5.95 -6.97 -4.84
N ASN A 64 6.86 -6.00 -4.62
CA ASN A 64 6.61 -4.89 -3.69
C ASN A 64 5.45 -3.99 -4.14
N SER A 65 5.22 -3.87 -5.44
CA SER A 65 4.11 -3.11 -6.00
C SER A 65 2.77 -3.79 -5.72
N LEU A 66 2.66 -5.11 -5.91
CA LEU A 66 1.46 -5.87 -5.57
C LEU A 66 1.19 -5.90 -4.05
N ILE A 67 2.24 -6.03 -3.21
CA ILE A 67 2.11 -5.93 -1.75
C ILE A 67 1.62 -4.53 -1.32
N GLY A 68 2.06 -3.48 -2.02
CA GLY A 68 1.55 -2.11 -1.87
C GLY A 68 0.06 -2.05 -2.16
N LEU A 69 -0.34 -2.51 -3.36
CA LEU A 69 -1.73 -2.48 -3.82
C LEU A 69 -2.68 -3.20 -2.86
N THR A 70 -2.33 -4.41 -2.40
CA THR A 70 -3.17 -5.14 -1.42
C THR A 70 -3.34 -4.35 -0.12
N SER A 71 -2.35 -3.56 0.27
CA SER A 71 -2.43 -2.72 1.46
C SER A 71 -3.36 -1.55 1.26
N ASP A 72 -3.22 -0.87 0.13
CA ASP A 72 -3.99 0.32 -0.21
C ASP A 72 -5.47 -0.07 -0.40
N LEU A 73 -5.77 -1.22 -1.01
CA LEU A 73 -7.13 -1.76 -1.13
C LEU A 73 -7.70 -2.15 0.24
N THR A 74 -6.91 -2.79 1.10
CA THR A 74 -7.32 -3.10 2.48
C THR A 74 -7.62 -1.81 3.24
N ALA A 75 -6.75 -0.80 3.16
CA ALA A 75 -6.94 0.51 3.77
C ALA A 75 -8.22 1.22 3.26
N SER A 76 -8.50 1.10 1.96
CA SER A 76 -9.71 1.64 1.33
C SER A 76 -10.97 0.99 1.89
N SER A 77 -10.95 -0.32 2.18
CA SER A 77 -12.10 -1.03 2.76
C SER A 77 -12.58 -0.43 4.09
N TYR A 78 -11.66 -0.03 4.97
CA TYR A 78 -12.02 0.64 6.24
C TYR A 78 -12.71 1.99 5.99
N SER A 79 -12.17 2.75 5.03
CA SER A 79 -12.68 4.09 4.71
C SER A 79 -14.09 4.03 4.12
N ASN A 80 -14.42 2.93 3.43
CA ASN A 80 -15.73 2.67 2.84
C ASN A 80 -16.65 1.85 3.77
N LYS A 81 -16.29 1.68 5.05
CA LYS A 81 -17.06 0.95 6.07
C LYS A 81 -17.38 -0.51 5.68
N LEU A 82 -16.53 -1.14 4.87
CA LEU A 82 -16.64 -2.54 4.51
C LEU A 82 -16.12 -3.45 5.65
N ASN A 83 -16.39 -4.75 5.58
CA ASN A 83 -15.88 -5.72 6.54
C ASN A 83 -14.37 -5.87 6.42
N CYS A 84 -13.64 -5.10 7.22
CA CYS A 84 -12.19 -5.00 7.14
C CYS A 84 -11.43 -6.30 7.47
N ILE A 85 -12.07 -7.28 8.12
CA ILE A 85 -11.44 -8.57 8.43
C ILE A 85 -11.24 -9.37 7.15
N ASN A 86 -12.27 -9.46 6.30
CA ASN A 86 -12.18 -10.17 5.04
C ASN A 86 -11.03 -9.61 4.18
N PHE A 87 -10.91 -8.28 4.11
CA PHE A 87 -9.83 -7.64 3.34
C PHE A 87 -8.44 -7.83 3.96
N LEU A 88 -8.34 -7.90 5.30
CA LEU A 88 -7.10 -8.26 5.98
C LEU A 88 -6.69 -9.70 5.69
N GLU A 89 -7.63 -10.64 5.72
CA GLU A 89 -7.38 -12.05 5.39
C GLU A 89 -6.95 -12.22 3.93
N LEU A 90 -7.63 -11.54 2.99
CA LEU A 90 -7.23 -11.49 1.59
C LEU A 90 -5.81 -10.94 1.44
N ARG A 91 -5.50 -9.84 2.11
CA ARG A 91 -4.15 -9.27 2.11
C ARG A 91 -3.11 -10.27 2.63
N LEU A 92 -3.40 -10.97 3.72
CA LEU A 92 -2.50 -11.99 4.27
C LEU A 92 -2.27 -13.14 3.31
N LEU A 93 -3.33 -13.63 2.68
CA LEU A 93 -3.27 -14.67 1.66
C LEU A 93 -2.34 -14.25 0.52
N PHE A 94 -2.55 -13.05 -0.04
CA PHE A 94 -1.73 -12.55 -1.14
C PHE A 94 -0.30 -12.24 -0.71
N ILE A 95 -0.05 -11.71 0.49
CA ILE A 95 1.32 -11.52 0.98
C ILE A 95 2.06 -12.84 1.12
N ASN A 96 1.41 -13.86 1.69
CA ASN A 96 2.01 -15.19 1.82
C ASN A 96 2.33 -15.79 0.45
N TYR A 97 1.39 -15.69 -0.49
CA TYR A 97 1.60 -16.08 -1.88
C TYR A 97 2.79 -15.33 -2.51
N LEU A 98 2.82 -14.00 -2.43
CA LEU A 98 3.84 -13.14 -3.02
C LEU A 98 5.23 -13.30 -2.38
N ASN A 99 5.31 -13.71 -1.11
CA ASN A 99 6.57 -14.01 -0.44
C ASN A 99 7.13 -15.40 -0.78
N GLN A 100 6.27 -16.32 -1.21
CA GLN A 100 6.65 -17.69 -1.57
C GLN A 100 6.84 -17.88 -3.08
N THR A 101 6.41 -16.90 -3.89
CA THR A 101 6.48 -16.94 -5.35
C THR A 101 7.41 -15.85 -5.86
N GLU A 102 8.27 -16.20 -6.82
CA GLU A 102 9.06 -15.19 -7.53
C GLU A 102 8.15 -14.52 -8.56
N CYS A 103 8.01 -13.19 -8.49
CA CYS A 103 7.13 -12.44 -9.38
C CYS A 103 7.86 -12.15 -10.70
N SER A 104 7.46 -12.86 -11.75
CA SER A 104 7.92 -12.62 -13.12
C SER A 104 7.01 -11.60 -13.80
N THR A 105 7.50 -11.03 -14.90
CA THR A 105 6.72 -10.08 -15.71
C THR A 105 5.44 -10.70 -16.29
N GLU A 106 5.42 -12.02 -16.47
CA GLU A 106 4.30 -12.76 -17.03
C GLU A 106 3.26 -13.09 -15.95
N ASN A 107 3.70 -13.60 -14.79
CA ASN A 107 2.79 -13.93 -13.70
C ASN A 107 2.21 -12.67 -13.01
N PHE A 108 2.94 -11.55 -13.03
CA PHE A 108 2.49 -10.29 -12.45
C PHE A 108 1.12 -9.85 -12.95
N LYS A 109 0.85 -10.00 -14.25
CA LYS A 109 -0.41 -9.57 -14.87
C LYS A 109 -1.59 -10.36 -14.31
N ASN A 110 -1.41 -11.67 -14.17
CA ASN A 110 -2.41 -12.57 -13.63
C ASN A 110 -2.63 -12.26 -12.16
N THR A 111 -1.55 -12.18 -11.37
CA THR A 111 -1.65 -11.86 -9.94
C THR A 111 -2.28 -10.50 -9.68
N LEU A 112 -1.99 -9.48 -10.51
CA LEU A 112 -2.65 -8.18 -10.43
C LEU A 112 -4.16 -8.29 -10.66
N ASN A 113 -4.59 -9.00 -11.70
CA ASN A 113 -6.00 -9.25 -11.97
C ASN A 113 -6.64 -10.05 -10.84
N ASP A 114 -5.98 -11.08 -10.33
CA ASP A 114 -6.48 -11.92 -9.25
C ASP A 114 -6.69 -11.12 -7.97
N ILE A 115 -5.71 -10.29 -7.59
CA ILE A 115 -5.82 -9.36 -6.45
C ILE A 115 -7.04 -8.46 -6.63
N VAL A 116 -7.14 -7.75 -7.75
CA VAL A 116 -8.23 -6.77 -7.93
C VAL A 116 -9.59 -7.47 -8.00
N THR A 117 -9.71 -8.55 -8.77
CA THR A 117 -10.97 -9.30 -8.89
C THR A 117 -11.43 -9.83 -7.54
N THR A 118 -10.52 -10.44 -6.78
CA THR A 118 -10.84 -10.99 -5.46
C THR A 118 -11.21 -9.89 -4.48
N PHE A 119 -10.46 -8.78 -4.43
CA PHE A 119 -10.84 -7.67 -3.55
C PHE A 119 -12.21 -7.11 -3.91
N PHE A 120 -12.52 -6.91 -5.20
CA PHE A 120 -13.82 -6.37 -5.60
C PHE A 120 -14.97 -7.35 -5.36
N SER A 121 -14.77 -8.66 -5.50
CA SER A 121 -15.84 -9.64 -5.25
C SER A 121 -16.28 -9.67 -3.78
N PHE A 122 -15.39 -9.33 -2.85
CA PHE A 122 -15.69 -9.26 -1.42
C PHE A 122 -16.43 -7.99 -1.00
N ILE A 123 -16.63 -7.01 -1.90
CA ILE A 123 -17.42 -5.80 -1.63
C ILE A 123 -18.91 -6.17 -1.41
N ASP A 124 -19.41 -7.21 -2.07
CA ASP A 124 -20.83 -7.57 -2.06
C ASP A 124 -21.22 -8.59 -0.97
N GLU A 125 -20.26 -9.13 -0.21
CA GLU A 125 -20.49 -10.15 0.84
C GLU A 125 -20.85 -9.59 2.24
N ILE A 126 -21.45 -8.39 2.30
CA ILE A 126 -21.56 -7.59 3.54
C ILE A 126 -22.58 -8.08 4.59
N ASP A 127 -23.33 -9.15 4.37
CA ASP A 127 -24.33 -9.62 5.35
C ASP A 127 -23.86 -10.71 6.33
N ASN A 128 -22.61 -11.14 6.29
CA ASN A 128 -22.11 -12.12 7.26
C ASN A 128 -21.27 -11.47 8.36
N ALA A 129 -21.75 -11.64 9.60
CA ALA A 129 -21.10 -11.20 10.83
C ALA A 129 -19.62 -11.58 10.83
N ILE A 130 -18.78 -10.58 11.12
CA ILE A 130 -17.33 -10.69 11.26
C ILE A 130 -16.94 -11.89 12.16
N ASP A 131 -16.38 -12.96 11.57
CA ASP A 131 -15.76 -14.05 12.36
C ASP A 131 -14.30 -13.67 12.67
N PHE A 132 -14.07 -13.06 13.84
CA PHE A 132 -12.77 -12.64 14.38
C PHE A 132 -11.77 -13.80 14.65
N LYS A 133 -11.93 -14.99 14.06
CA LYS A 133 -11.19 -16.20 14.46
C LYS A 133 -9.72 -16.27 14.06
N HIS A 134 -9.25 -15.50 13.08
CA HIS A 134 -7.91 -15.72 12.50
C HIS A 134 -6.87 -14.62 12.76
N LEU A 135 -7.29 -13.39 13.14
CA LEU A 135 -6.37 -12.36 13.62
C LEU A 135 -6.49 -12.19 15.13
N SER A 136 -5.35 -12.06 15.78
CA SER A 136 -5.35 -11.72 17.19
C SER A 136 -5.96 -10.33 17.38
N LYS A 137 -6.78 -10.18 18.42
CA LYS A 137 -7.41 -8.91 18.81
C LYS A 137 -6.41 -7.76 18.86
N GLN A 138 -5.19 -8.03 19.35
CA GLN A 138 -4.12 -7.05 19.49
C GLN A 138 -3.64 -6.53 18.13
N VAL A 139 -3.51 -7.41 17.13
CA VAL A 139 -3.09 -7.03 15.77
C VAL A 139 -4.19 -6.22 15.08
N ALA A 140 -5.44 -6.68 15.13
CA ALA A 140 -6.57 -5.96 14.56
C ALA A 140 -6.73 -4.55 15.15
N LEU A 141 -6.65 -4.41 16.48
CA LEU A 141 -6.71 -3.10 17.15
C LEU A 141 -5.54 -2.19 16.76
N THR A 142 -4.33 -2.75 16.62
CA THR A 142 -3.14 -1.97 16.22
C THR A 142 -3.27 -1.45 14.80
N VAL A 143 -3.75 -2.28 13.87
CA VAL A 143 -4.03 -1.88 12.48
C VAL A 143 -5.05 -0.74 12.44
N TYR A 144 -6.22 -0.97 13.04
CA TYR A 144 -7.30 0.01 13.09
C TYR A 144 -6.84 1.36 13.67
N TYR A 145 -6.04 1.33 14.74
CA TYR A 145 -5.54 2.54 15.37
C TYR A 145 -4.61 3.32 14.45
N VAL A 146 -3.70 2.66 13.73
CA VAL A 146 -2.77 3.32 12.81
C VAL A 146 -3.55 3.99 11.66
N ASP A 147 -4.49 3.28 11.06
CA ASP A 147 -5.28 3.79 9.94
C ASP A 147 -6.13 5.00 10.33
N SER A 148 -6.78 4.93 11.49
CA SER A 148 -7.63 6.00 12.03
C SER A 148 -6.84 7.23 12.49
N HIS A 149 -5.52 7.09 12.69
CA HIS A 149 -4.66 8.14 13.24
C HIS A 149 -3.47 8.50 12.36
N ARG A 150 -3.54 8.21 11.05
CA ARG A 150 -2.43 8.44 10.09
C ARG A 150 -1.90 9.87 10.04
N TYR A 151 -2.73 10.88 10.34
CA TYR A 151 -2.32 12.29 10.42
C TYR A 151 -1.77 12.73 11.78
N LYS A 152 -1.69 11.83 12.77
CA LYS A 152 -1.09 12.09 14.08
C LYS A 152 0.38 11.63 14.12
N LYS A 153 1.12 12.14 15.10
CA LYS A 153 2.47 11.65 15.40
C LYS A 153 2.34 10.26 16.02
N LEU A 154 2.70 9.24 15.25
CA LEU A 154 2.59 7.84 15.66
C LEU A 154 3.97 7.25 15.89
N SER A 155 4.10 6.51 16.98
CA SER A 155 5.20 5.58 17.24
C SER A 155 4.62 4.26 17.72
N ARG A 156 5.30 3.14 17.45
CA ARG A 156 4.93 1.83 18.01
C ARG A 156 4.61 1.91 19.50
N GLN A 157 5.46 2.58 20.28
CA GLN A 157 5.26 2.69 21.72
C GLN A 157 3.99 3.47 22.07
N SER A 158 3.77 4.62 21.43
CA SER A 158 2.55 5.42 21.67
C SER A 158 1.28 4.65 21.31
N ILE A 159 1.26 3.89 20.23
CA ILE A 159 0.09 3.12 19.79
C ILE A 159 -0.24 2.05 20.82
N LEU A 160 0.75 1.24 21.20
CA LEU A 160 0.54 0.12 22.11
C LEU A 160 0.18 0.60 23.52
N GLN A 161 0.70 1.76 23.95
CA GLN A 161 0.28 2.40 25.20
C GLN A 161 -1.17 2.89 25.14
N ASN A 162 -1.58 3.59 24.08
CA ASN A 162 -2.96 4.07 23.94
C ASN A 162 -3.99 2.94 23.87
N LEU A 163 -3.58 1.78 23.33
CA LEU A 163 -4.44 0.59 23.24
C LEU A 163 -4.36 -0.31 24.49
N ASN A 164 -3.56 0.04 25.50
CA ASN A 164 -3.30 -0.80 26.67
C ASN A 164 -2.79 -2.21 26.30
N LEU A 165 -1.94 -2.31 25.27
CA LEU A 165 -1.40 -3.57 24.76
C LEU A 165 0.04 -3.79 25.23
N ASN A 166 0.37 -5.05 25.58
CA ASN A 166 1.74 -5.43 25.89
C ASN A 166 2.63 -5.23 24.66
N ALA A 167 3.63 -4.35 24.78
CA ALA A 167 4.43 -3.92 23.64
C ALA A 167 5.25 -5.05 23.01
N VAL A 168 5.87 -5.90 23.83
CA VAL A 168 6.73 -7.00 23.37
C VAL A 168 5.91 -8.08 22.69
N TYR A 169 4.84 -8.53 23.35
CA TYR A 169 3.95 -9.55 22.83
C TYR A 169 3.29 -9.10 21.53
N THR A 170 2.68 -7.91 21.53
CA THR A 170 1.97 -7.39 20.35
C THR A 170 2.92 -7.15 19.18
N THR A 171 4.13 -6.67 19.42
CA THR A 171 5.12 -6.51 18.32
C THR A 171 5.47 -7.85 17.69
N LYS A 172 5.73 -8.89 18.50
CA LYS A 172 6.04 -10.24 17.98
C LYS A 172 4.86 -10.82 17.23
N LEU A 173 3.65 -10.66 17.77
CA LEU A 173 2.43 -11.17 17.18
C LEU A 173 2.08 -10.47 15.87
N PHE A 174 2.18 -9.14 15.84
CA PHE A 174 2.00 -8.33 14.63
C PHE A 174 2.97 -8.73 13.53
N GLN A 175 4.25 -8.93 13.86
CA GLN A 175 5.23 -9.38 12.87
C GLN A 175 5.00 -10.83 12.42
N LYS A 176 4.53 -11.72 13.31
CA LYS A 176 4.19 -13.10 12.98
C LYS A 176 2.98 -13.17 12.04
N GLU A 177 1.93 -12.43 12.34
CA GLU A 177 0.66 -12.46 11.59
C GLU A 177 0.76 -11.67 10.28
N LEU A 178 1.37 -10.47 10.29
CA LEU A 178 1.39 -9.58 9.12
C LEU A 178 2.72 -9.63 8.32
N GLY A 179 3.76 -10.28 8.82
CA GLY A 179 5.06 -10.42 8.14
C GLY A 179 5.96 -9.16 8.18
N PHE A 180 5.49 -8.05 8.75
CA PHE A 180 6.25 -6.80 8.86
C PHE A 180 6.07 -6.11 10.21
N SER A 181 6.94 -5.14 10.51
CA SER A 181 6.88 -4.41 11.79
C SER A 181 5.79 -3.33 11.82
N ILE A 182 5.32 -2.99 13.02
CA ILE A 182 4.38 -1.87 13.25
C ILE A 182 4.93 -0.55 12.68
N ASN A 183 6.24 -0.28 12.84
CA ASN A 183 6.85 0.94 12.31
C ASN A 183 6.85 0.99 10.77
N TYR A 184 7.07 -0.16 10.12
CA TYR A 184 6.95 -0.28 8.67
C TYR A 184 5.52 0.04 8.24
N TYR A 185 4.53 -0.52 8.94
CA TYR A 185 3.12 -0.28 8.65
C TYR A 185 2.73 1.19 8.79
N ILE A 186 3.13 1.87 9.88
CA ILE A 186 2.91 3.32 10.06
C ILE A 186 3.49 4.12 8.89
N GLN A 187 4.74 3.83 8.51
CA GLN A 187 5.40 4.55 7.42
C GLN A 187 4.68 4.29 6.09
N HIS A 188 4.27 3.06 5.85
CA HIS A 188 3.56 2.68 4.64
C HIS A 188 2.22 3.40 4.50
N VAL A 189 1.35 3.36 5.53
CA VAL A 189 0.06 4.05 5.53
C VAL A 189 0.23 5.55 5.26
N LYS A 190 1.23 6.19 5.89
CA LYS A 190 1.52 7.62 5.67
C LYS A 190 2.00 7.92 4.25
N LEU A 191 2.87 7.09 3.69
CA LEU A 191 3.42 7.31 2.35
C LEU A 191 2.37 7.05 1.25
N THR A 192 1.51 6.04 1.44
CA THR A 192 0.33 5.81 0.60
C THR A 192 -0.60 7.03 0.63
N GLU A 193 -0.95 7.54 1.81
CA GLU A 193 -1.78 8.74 1.94
C GLU A 193 -1.12 9.96 1.26
N ALA A 194 0.21 10.10 1.36
CA ALA A 194 0.94 11.16 0.68
C ALA A 194 0.76 11.11 -0.84
N LYS A 195 0.79 9.91 -1.40
CA LYS A 195 0.58 9.66 -2.83
C LYS A 195 -0.81 10.13 -3.26
N HIS A 196 -1.86 9.80 -2.49
CA HIS A 196 -3.22 10.31 -2.75
C HIS A 196 -3.28 11.83 -2.67
N LEU A 197 -2.74 12.44 -1.62
CA LEU A 197 -2.72 13.90 -1.47
C LEU A 197 -1.97 14.61 -2.60
N LEU A 198 -0.91 13.99 -3.13
CA LEU A 198 -0.15 14.54 -4.28
C LEU A 198 -0.99 14.59 -5.56
N LEU A 199 -1.93 13.66 -5.74
CA LEU A 199 -2.76 13.50 -6.94
C LEU A 199 -4.10 14.25 -6.87
N GLN A 200 -4.68 14.31 -5.67
CA GLN A 200 -6.05 14.80 -5.45
C GLN A 200 -6.09 16.24 -4.95
N THR A 201 -4.97 16.81 -4.52
CA THR A 201 -4.93 18.15 -3.93
C THR A 201 -3.82 19.02 -4.52
N ASN A 202 -3.95 20.32 -4.31
CA ASN A 202 -2.92 21.32 -4.63
C ASN A 202 -1.91 21.56 -3.51
N MET A 203 -1.99 20.83 -2.38
CA MET A 203 -1.09 21.01 -1.23
C MET A 203 0.37 20.88 -1.65
N SER A 204 1.26 21.78 -1.25
CA SER A 204 2.68 21.65 -1.51
C SER A 204 3.27 20.37 -0.88
N VAL A 205 4.40 19.90 -1.43
CA VAL A 205 5.16 18.76 -0.87
C VAL A 205 5.49 19.00 0.61
N THR A 206 5.76 20.25 1.00
CA THR A 206 6.03 20.65 2.39
C THR A 206 4.78 20.49 3.27
N GLU A 207 3.62 20.97 2.81
CA GLU A 207 2.35 20.86 3.54
C GLU A 207 1.94 19.40 3.74
N ILE A 208 2.12 18.55 2.72
CA ILE A 208 1.84 17.11 2.82
C ILE A 208 2.76 16.45 3.86
N ALA A 209 4.05 16.79 3.86
CA ALA A 209 5.00 16.28 4.86
C ALA A 209 4.56 16.64 6.29
N HIS A 210 4.17 17.90 6.52
CA HIS A 210 3.68 18.36 7.82
C HIS A 210 2.35 17.70 8.22
N LYS A 211 1.39 17.60 7.30
CA LYS A 211 0.09 16.96 7.53
C LYS A 211 0.25 15.50 7.95
N LEU A 212 1.25 14.81 7.40
CA LEU A 212 1.56 13.41 7.72
C LEU A 212 2.57 13.26 8.85
N GLN A 213 2.91 14.35 9.54
CA GLN A 213 3.78 14.36 10.72
C GLN A 213 5.17 13.77 10.46
N PHE A 214 5.73 14.06 9.27
CA PHE A 214 7.16 13.89 9.04
C PHE A 214 7.92 15.05 9.68
N TYR A 215 9.15 14.79 10.13
CA TYR A 215 9.99 15.78 10.81
C TYR A 215 10.25 17.01 9.92
N ASP A 216 10.57 16.77 8.66
CA ASP A 216 10.72 17.81 7.65
C ASP A 216 10.41 17.28 6.25
N LYS A 217 10.40 18.19 5.28
CA LYS A 217 10.22 17.91 3.86
C LYS A 217 11.29 16.96 3.30
N SER A 218 12.53 17.03 3.81
CA SER A 218 13.66 16.24 3.32
C SER A 218 13.52 14.77 3.71
N ALA A 219 13.22 14.50 4.98
CA ALA A 219 12.91 13.19 5.53
C ALA A 219 11.71 12.57 4.82
N PHE A 220 10.64 13.35 4.60
CA PHE A 220 9.50 12.91 3.80
C PHE A 220 9.91 12.55 2.37
N SER A 221 10.59 13.44 1.66
CA SER A 221 10.97 13.23 0.26
C SER A 221 11.92 12.04 0.11
N LYS A 222 12.84 11.82 1.05
CA LYS A 222 13.72 10.66 1.10
C LYS A 222 12.94 9.38 1.35
N ALA A 223 12.01 9.37 2.30
CA ALA A 223 11.16 8.20 2.58
C ALA A 223 10.24 7.87 1.40
N PHE A 224 9.62 8.88 0.80
CA PHE A 224 8.76 8.75 -0.37
C PHE A 224 9.55 8.22 -1.57
N LYS A 225 10.70 8.83 -1.89
CA LYS A 225 11.58 8.35 -2.96
C LYS A 225 12.10 6.94 -2.69
N LYS A 226 12.37 6.59 -1.43
CA LYS A 226 12.75 5.22 -1.06
C LYS A 226 11.62 4.23 -1.35
N LYS A 227 10.37 4.60 -1.06
CA LYS A 227 9.21 3.72 -1.23
C LYS A 227 8.74 3.62 -2.69
N PHE A 228 8.74 4.74 -3.42
CA PHE A 228 8.14 4.85 -4.76
C PHE A 228 9.16 5.17 -5.86
N ALA A 229 10.46 5.08 -5.57
CA ALA A 229 11.58 5.34 -6.49
C ALA A 229 11.69 6.75 -7.09
N ILE A 230 10.71 7.62 -6.87
CA ILE A 230 10.59 8.96 -7.45
C ILE A 230 10.34 10.01 -6.40
N SER A 231 10.72 11.26 -6.68
CA SER A 231 10.45 12.34 -5.74
C SER A 231 8.95 12.70 -5.73
N PRO A 232 8.41 13.18 -4.59
CA PRO A 232 7.03 13.66 -4.51
C PRO A 232 6.68 14.72 -5.58
N SER A 233 7.61 15.62 -5.88
CA SER A 233 7.41 16.65 -6.91
C SER A 233 7.27 16.04 -8.30
N LYS A 234 8.15 15.08 -8.64
CA LYS A 234 8.10 14.43 -9.95
C LYS A 234 6.87 13.55 -10.10
N TYR A 235 6.46 12.90 -9.02
CA TYR A 235 5.20 12.15 -8.92
C TYR A 235 4.00 12.99 -9.37
N ARG A 236 3.88 14.20 -8.81
CA ARG A 236 2.79 15.13 -9.14
C ARG A 236 2.83 15.61 -10.58
N GLU A 237 4.00 15.98 -11.07
CA GLU A 237 4.18 16.48 -12.45
C GLU A 237 3.68 15.47 -13.48
N LEU A 238 4.02 14.20 -13.30
CA LEU A 238 3.64 13.13 -14.22
C LEU A 238 2.12 12.89 -14.26
N ASN A 239 1.41 13.09 -13.16
CA ASN A 239 -0.05 13.03 -13.17
C ASN A 239 -0.71 14.18 -13.94
N LYS A 240 -0.13 15.39 -13.91
CA LYS A 240 -0.69 16.53 -14.66
C LYS A 240 -0.63 16.29 -16.17
N ILE A 241 0.50 15.77 -16.65
CA ILE A 241 0.69 15.42 -18.07
C ILE A 241 -0.35 14.39 -18.54
N VAL A 242 -0.74 13.46 -17.67
CA VAL A 242 -1.73 12.41 -18.01
C VAL A 242 -3.18 12.91 -17.96
N LYS A 243 -3.48 14.01 -17.25
CA LYS A 243 -4.82 14.61 -17.23
C LYS A 243 -5.08 15.57 -18.39
N ASP A 244 -4.03 16.07 -19.03
CA ASP A 244 -4.09 16.99 -20.18
C ASP A 244 -4.13 16.24 -21.54
N HIS A 245 -4.28 14.90 -21.52
CA HIS A 245 -4.45 14.01 -22.67
C HIS A 245 -5.66 13.08 -22.48
#